data_AF-A0A1F4PAK4-F1
#
_entry.id   AF-A0A1F4PAK4-F1
#
_cell.length_a   1.000
_cell.length_b   1.000
_cell.length_c   1.000
_cell.angle_alpha   90.00
_cell.angle_beta   90.00
_cell.angle_gamma   90.00
#
_symmetry.space_group_name_H-M   'P 1'
#
loop_
_entity.id
_entity.type
_entity.pdbx_description
1 polymer ?
#
loop_
_entity_poly.entity_id
_entity_poly.type
_entity_poly.pdbx_seq_one_letter_code
_entity_poly.pdbx_strand_id
1 'polypeptide(L)'
;MRSDEFPDNDEDSQFTPAERSAAAARSTWVSVAVNLVLTIAQIVAGVLSKSQGLIADGIHTLSDLVADFVVLFANHHSQKDADEDHPYGHQRFETAASLVLGALLLAVGLGMLWSAAIKLQSPESIATVHITALWVAAGALVAKELLFRYMLTVAKKVKSSMLVANAWHARSDAASSLVVGVGIIGNLMGYAILDPIAAAIVGFMVTRMGWSFSWDA
;
A
#
# COMPACT_ATOMS: atom_id res chain seq x y z
N MET A 1 -14.82 -10.82 -10.80
CA MET A 1 -16.21 -10.57 -10.39
C MET A 1 -16.50 -9.13 -10.79
N ARG A 2 -17.51 -8.94 -11.65
CA ARG A 2 -17.71 -7.76 -12.52
C ARG A 2 -17.93 -6.45 -11.76
N SER A 3 -17.36 -5.38 -12.29
CA SER A 3 -17.56 -3.96 -11.95
C SER A 3 -18.93 -3.39 -12.33
N ASP A 4 -19.90 -4.24 -12.72
CA ASP A 4 -21.07 -3.82 -13.50
C ASP A 4 -22.37 -3.79 -12.68
N GLU A 5 -22.30 -3.85 -11.35
CA GLU A 5 -23.50 -4.05 -10.51
C GLU A 5 -24.16 -2.75 -10.01
N PHE A 6 -23.62 -1.59 -10.34
CA PHE A 6 -24.23 -0.30 -10.02
C PHE A 6 -24.39 0.52 -11.31
N PRO A 7 -25.55 0.47 -11.99
CA PRO A 7 -25.87 1.49 -12.96
C PRO A 7 -25.78 2.85 -12.26
N ASP A 8 -25.04 3.77 -12.87
CA ASP A 8 -24.92 5.17 -12.47
C ASP A 8 -26.25 5.88 -12.75
N ASN A 9 -27.33 5.40 -12.12
CA ASN A 9 -28.63 6.06 -12.09
C ASN A 9 -28.58 7.06 -10.93
N ASP A 10 -28.14 8.27 -11.25
CA ASP A 10 -28.09 9.42 -10.32
C ASP A 10 -29.47 9.75 -9.71
N GLU A 11 -30.56 9.24 -10.28
CA GLU A 11 -31.94 9.49 -9.84
C GLU A 11 -32.41 8.63 -8.65
N ASP A 12 -31.70 7.56 -8.28
CA ASP A 12 -32.17 6.57 -7.27
C ASP A 12 -31.26 6.47 -6.02
N SER A 13 -30.44 7.49 -5.78
CA SER A 13 -29.50 7.51 -4.67
C SER A 13 -30.01 8.36 -3.50
N GLN A 14 -30.18 7.73 -2.34
CA GLN A 14 -30.54 8.41 -1.09
C GLN A 14 -29.43 9.35 -0.56
N PHE A 15 -28.25 9.38 -1.20
CA PHE A 15 -27.09 10.14 -0.75
C PHE A 15 -26.63 11.14 -1.80
N THR A 16 -26.53 12.39 -1.38
CA THR A 16 -25.98 13.48 -2.20
C THR A 16 -24.49 13.23 -2.54
N PRO A 17 -23.98 13.77 -3.65
CA PRO A 17 -22.55 13.70 -3.99
C PRO A 17 -21.62 14.19 -2.86
N ALA A 18 -22.07 15.20 -2.10
CA ALA A 18 -21.36 15.73 -0.94
C ALA A 18 -21.23 14.70 0.19
N GLU A 19 -22.29 13.94 0.48
CA GLU A 19 -22.26 12.88 1.51
C GLU A 19 -21.35 11.71 1.10
N ARG A 20 -21.35 11.33 -0.19
CA ARG A 20 -20.42 10.32 -0.71
C ARG A 20 -18.96 10.76 -0.60
N SER A 21 -18.67 12.01 -0.95
CA SER A 21 -17.33 12.60 -0.82
C SER A 21 -16.87 12.70 0.63
N ALA A 22 -17.75 13.11 1.54
CA ALA A 22 -17.45 13.15 2.97
C ALA A 22 -17.17 11.76 3.55
N ALA A 23 -17.94 10.73 3.14
CA ALA A 23 -17.69 9.35 3.53
C ALA A 23 -16.36 8.83 2.96
N ALA A 24 -16.03 9.19 1.72
CA ALA A 24 -14.76 8.88 1.09
C ALA A 24 -13.58 9.46 1.86
N ALA A 25 -13.61 10.77 2.14
CA ALA A 25 -12.57 11.46 2.89
C ALA A 25 -12.36 10.84 4.29
N ARG A 26 -13.45 10.57 5.03
CA ARG A 26 -13.36 9.90 6.34
C ARG A 26 -12.76 8.52 6.24
N SER A 27 -13.16 7.73 5.24
CA SER A 27 -12.62 6.38 5.02
C SER A 27 -11.13 6.43 4.70
N THR A 28 -10.70 7.37 3.86
CA THR A 28 -9.29 7.59 3.51
C THR A 28 -8.47 7.99 4.73
N TRP A 29 -8.94 8.94 5.56
CA TRP A 29 -8.21 9.33 6.77
C TRP A 29 -8.07 8.20 7.79
N VAL A 30 -9.10 7.36 7.94
CA VAL A 30 -9.00 6.15 8.78
C VAL A 30 -7.98 5.18 8.21
N SER A 31 -7.99 4.95 6.88
CA SER A 31 -7.00 4.09 6.21
C SER A 31 -5.57 4.59 6.42
N VAL A 32 -5.33 5.88 6.18
CA VAL A 32 -4.03 6.55 6.39
C VAL A 32 -3.53 6.36 7.81
N ALA A 33 -4.38 6.62 8.82
CA ALA A 33 -3.99 6.49 10.22
C ALA A 33 -3.64 5.04 10.60
N VAL A 34 -4.45 4.06 10.14
CA VAL A 34 -4.21 2.64 10.40
C VAL A 34 -2.92 2.18 9.73
N ASN A 35 -2.73 2.49 8.44
CA ASN A 35 -1.55 2.11 7.68
C ASN A 35 -0.27 2.74 8.26
N LEU A 36 -0.32 4.01 8.69
CA LEU A 36 0.82 4.66 9.34
C LEU A 36 1.24 3.94 10.64
N VAL A 37 0.29 3.58 11.49
CA VAL A 37 0.57 2.85 12.74
C VAL A 37 1.12 1.46 12.43
N LEU A 38 0.53 0.76 11.47
CA LEU A 38 0.98 -0.57 11.04
C LEU A 38 2.40 -0.53 10.49
N THR A 39 2.70 0.37 9.57
CA THR A 39 4.03 0.56 9.01
C THR A 39 5.09 0.74 10.10
N ILE A 40 4.85 1.62 11.07
CA ILE A 40 5.80 1.86 12.16
C ILE A 40 6.01 0.58 12.97
N ALA A 41 4.90 -0.07 13.37
CA ALA A 41 4.97 -1.31 14.16
C ALA A 41 5.72 -2.42 13.41
N GLN A 42 5.48 -2.58 12.11
CA GLN A 42 6.08 -3.62 11.29
C GLN A 42 7.56 -3.39 11.04
N ILE A 43 7.97 -2.15 10.72
CA ILE A 43 9.39 -1.83 10.52
C ILE A 43 10.17 -2.03 11.81
N VAL A 44 9.67 -1.50 12.94
CA VAL A 44 10.32 -1.66 14.25
C VAL A 44 10.41 -3.13 14.64
N ALA A 45 9.29 -3.86 14.58
CA ALA A 45 9.27 -5.27 14.93
C ALA A 45 10.10 -6.12 13.97
N GLY A 46 10.13 -5.79 12.68
CA GLY A 46 10.90 -6.49 11.66
C GLY A 46 12.41 -6.35 11.87
N VAL A 47 12.88 -5.15 12.24
CA VAL A 47 14.28 -4.92 12.62
C VAL A 47 14.64 -5.70 13.89
N LEU A 48 13.79 -5.63 14.92
CA LEU A 48 14.04 -6.34 16.19
C LEU A 48 13.99 -7.86 16.04
N SER A 49 13.12 -8.37 15.17
CA SER A 49 12.93 -9.80 14.93
C SER A 49 13.79 -10.38 13.79
N LYS A 50 14.57 -9.52 13.11
CA LYS A 50 15.40 -9.80 11.94
C LYS A 50 14.62 -10.35 10.72
N SER A 51 13.29 -10.22 10.69
CA SER A 51 12.43 -10.60 9.56
C SER A 51 12.50 -9.56 8.45
N GLN A 52 12.99 -9.98 7.29
CA GLN A 52 12.98 -9.14 6.09
C GLN A 52 11.60 -9.05 5.48
N GLY A 53 10.81 -10.14 5.56
CA GLY A 53 9.43 -10.13 5.08
C GLY A 53 8.61 -9.08 5.81
N LEU A 54 8.73 -8.99 7.13
CA LEU A 54 7.99 -8.01 7.92
C LEU A 54 8.42 -6.57 7.64
N ILE A 55 9.72 -6.34 7.46
CA ILE A 55 10.24 -5.02 7.03
C ILE A 55 9.70 -4.67 5.65
N ALA A 56 9.72 -5.64 4.72
CA ALA A 56 9.24 -5.47 3.36
C ALA A 56 7.75 -5.09 3.31
N ASP A 57 6.90 -5.76 4.10
CA ASP A 57 5.47 -5.43 4.17
C ASP A 57 5.26 -4.01 4.72
N GLY A 58 6.01 -3.62 5.75
CA GLY A 58 5.95 -2.27 6.31
C GLY A 58 6.39 -1.19 5.31
N ILE A 59 7.46 -1.47 4.53
CA ILE A 59 7.94 -0.58 3.46
C ILE A 59 6.91 -0.47 2.34
N HIS A 60 6.30 -1.58 1.91
CA HIS A 60 5.26 -1.55 0.89
C HIS A 60 4.07 -0.68 1.32
N THR A 61 3.56 -0.88 2.54
CA THR A 61 2.46 -0.03 3.05
C THR A 61 2.87 1.44 3.20
N LEU A 62 4.14 1.72 3.53
CA LEU A 62 4.66 3.09 3.55
C LEU A 62 4.72 3.70 2.15
N SER A 63 5.23 2.94 1.19
CA SER A 63 5.34 3.35 -0.22
C SER A 63 3.98 3.72 -0.79
N ASP A 64 2.97 2.90 -0.53
CA ASP A 64 1.59 3.14 -0.98
C ASP A 64 1.03 4.40 -0.30
N LEU A 65 1.25 4.57 1.01
CA LEU A 65 0.80 5.76 1.74
C LEU A 65 1.43 7.06 1.20
N VAL A 66 2.73 7.03 0.89
CA VAL A 66 3.42 8.17 0.30
C VAL A 66 2.89 8.44 -1.11
N ALA A 67 2.65 7.39 -1.90
CA ALA A 67 2.08 7.53 -3.23
C ALA A 67 0.68 8.17 -3.20
N ASP A 68 -0.20 7.66 -2.33
CA ASP A 68 -1.53 8.23 -2.10
C ASP A 68 -1.43 9.70 -1.69
N PHE A 69 -0.49 10.05 -0.80
CA PHE A 69 -0.32 11.44 -0.37
C PHE A 69 0.14 12.36 -1.50
N VAL A 70 1.09 11.90 -2.32
CA VAL A 70 1.55 12.66 -3.51
C VAL A 70 0.41 12.86 -4.49
N VAL A 71 -0.37 11.81 -4.78
CA VAL A 71 -1.55 11.89 -5.66
C VAL A 71 -2.61 12.84 -5.09
N LEU A 72 -2.90 12.76 -3.80
CA LEU A 72 -3.85 13.67 -3.13
C LEU A 72 -3.36 15.11 -3.15
N PHE A 73 -2.08 15.35 -2.88
CA PHE A 73 -1.48 16.68 -2.91
C PHE A 73 -1.47 17.27 -4.32
N ALA A 74 -1.08 16.46 -5.31
CA ALA A 74 -1.11 16.85 -6.72
C ALA A 74 -2.52 17.21 -7.16
N ASN A 75 -3.53 16.38 -6.86
CA ASN A 75 -4.92 16.66 -7.21
C ASN A 75 -5.45 17.92 -6.48
N HIS A 76 -5.10 18.13 -5.21
CA HIS A 76 -5.49 19.33 -4.47
C HIS A 76 -4.90 20.62 -5.05
N HIS A 77 -3.64 20.60 -5.50
CA HIS A 77 -3.03 21.74 -6.18
C HIS A 77 -3.44 21.87 -7.65
N SER A 78 -3.83 20.78 -8.31
CA SER A 78 -4.30 20.74 -9.69
C SER A 78 -5.74 21.29 -9.84
N GLN A 79 -6.53 21.32 -8.76
CA GLN A 79 -7.84 21.98 -8.71
C GLN A 79 -7.78 23.52 -8.54
N LYS A 80 -6.60 24.14 -8.49
CA LYS A 80 -6.49 25.57 -8.73
C LYS A 80 -6.50 25.83 -10.23
N ASP A 81 -7.55 26.50 -10.71
CA ASP A 81 -7.59 27.07 -12.06
C ASP A 81 -6.31 27.88 -12.35
N ALA A 82 -5.93 27.94 -13.63
CA ALA A 82 -4.77 28.69 -14.10
C ALA A 82 -4.75 30.11 -13.54
N ASP A 83 -3.77 30.41 -12.69
CA ASP A 83 -3.52 31.74 -12.14
C ASP A 83 -2.66 32.57 -13.12
N GLU A 84 -2.75 33.90 -13.04
CA GLU A 84 -2.11 34.84 -13.99
C GLU A 84 -0.57 34.67 -14.06
N ASP A 85 0.05 34.09 -13.02
CA ASP A 85 1.49 33.79 -12.97
C ASP A 85 1.90 32.50 -13.72
N HIS A 86 0.97 31.59 -14.07
CA HIS A 86 1.29 30.27 -14.66
C HIS A 86 0.41 29.90 -15.87
N PRO A 87 0.66 30.48 -17.07
CA PRO A 87 -0.17 30.28 -18.27
C PRO A 87 -0.14 28.86 -18.87
N TYR A 88 0.77 27.98 -18.41
CA TYR A 88 0.97 26.62 -18.97
C TYR A 88 0.53 25.47 -18.03
N GLY A 89 -0.17 25.77 -16.93
CA GLY A 89 -0.88 24.78 -16.10
C GLY A 89 -0.01 23.98 -15.11
N HIS A 90 -0.61 23.65 -13.95
CA HIS A 90 0.01 22.89 -12.84
C HIS A 90 0.41 21.44 -13.16
N GLN A 91 0.08 20.94 -14.36
CA GLN A 91 0.35 19.56 -14.81
C GLN A 91 1.85 19.19 -14.83
N ARG A 92 2.75 20.16 -15.05
CA ARG A 92 4.21 19.90 -15.02
C ARG A 92 4.73 19.53 -13.63
N PHE A 93 4.14 20.08 -12.57
CA PHE A 93 4.53 19.78 -11.19
C PHE A 93 4.04 18.39 -10.77
N GLU A 94 2.85 18.00 -11.26
CA GLU A 94 2.29 16.66 -11.06
C GLU A 94 3.16 15.58 -11.71
N THR A 95 3.53 15.75 -12.98
CA THR A 95 4.52 14.89 -13.66
C THR A 95 5.83 14.81 -12.90
N ALA A 96 6.41 15.93 -12.48
CA ALA A 96 7.68 15.93 -11.75
C ALA A 96 7.58 15.21 -10.39
N ALA A 97 6.49 15.39 -9.65
CA ALA A 97 6.25 14.72 -8.38
C ALA A 97 6.09 13.21 -8.55
N SER A 98 5.30 12.77 -9.54
CA SER A 98 5.11 11.35 -9.88
C SER A 98 6.41 10.69 -10.35
N LEU A 99 7.23 11.39 -11.14
CA LEU A 99 8.53 10.87 -11.59
C LEU A 99 9.50 10.68 -10.42
N VAL A 100 9.62 11.67 -9.52
CA VAL A 100 10.47 11.58 -8.32
C VAL A 100 9.99 10.46 -7.41
N LEU A 101 8.68 10.37 -7.17
CA LEU A 101 8.10 9.29 -6.39
C LEU A 101 8.41 7.92 -7.01
N GLY A 102 8.17 7.75 -8.31
CA GLY A 102 8.46 6.51 -9.03
C GLY A 102 9.93 6.11 -8.92
N ALA A 103 10.85 7.07 -9.05
CA ALA A 103 12.28 6.82 -8.88
C ALA A 103 12.65 6.38 -7.45
N LEU A 104 12.04 6.99 -6.42
CA LEU A 104 12.23 6.58 -5.03
C LEU A 104 11.71 5.16 -4.79
N LEU A 105 10.52 4.84 -5.29
CA LEU A 105 9.93 3.51 -5.18
C LEU A 105 10.76 2.45 -5.90
N LEU A 106 11.29 2.77 -7.09
CA LEU A 106 12.22 1.91 -7.81
C LEU A 106 13.50 1.65 -7.01
N ALA A 107 14.10 2.69 -6.42
CA ALA A 107 15.30 2.54 -5.60
C ALA A 107 15.05 1.63 -4.38
N VAL A 108 13.93 1.83 -3.68
CA VAL A 108 13.53 1.02 -2.53
C VAL A 108 13.26 -0.43 -2.95
N GLY A 109 12.46 -0.65 -3.99
CA GLY A 109 12.11 -1.99 -4.48
C GLY A 109 13.32 -2.78 -4.98
N LEU A 110 14.21 -2.14 -5.76
CA LEU A 110 15.46 -2.75 -6.20
C LEU A 110 16.39 -3.06 -5.02
N GLY A 111 16.46 -2.17 -4.03
CA GLY A 111 17.21 -2.41 -2.79
C GLY A 111 16.72 -3.63 -2.01
N MET A 112 15.40 -3.83 -1.94
CA MET A 112 14.79 -5.01 -1.32
C MET A 112 15.12 -6.29 -2.09
N LEU A 113 15.02 -6.26 -3.42
CA LEU A 113 15.38 -7.40 -4.28
C LEU A 113 16.85 -7.77 -4.15
N TRP A 114 17.73 -6.76 -4.13
CA TRP A 114 19.17 -6.94 -3.94
C TRP A 114 19.49 -7.53 -2.57
N SER A 115 18.88 -7.00 -1.51
CA SER A 115 19.02 -7.52 -0.14
C SER A 115 18.57 -8.98 -0.05
N ALA A 116 17.43 -9.32 -0.67
CA ALA A 116 16.95 -10.69 -0.72
C ALA A 116 17.91 -11.61 -1.48
N ALA A 117 18.44 -11.18 -2.63
CA ALA A 117 19.39 -11.94 -3.43
C ALA A 117 20.69 -12.25 -2.66
N ILE A 118 21.25 -11.27 -1.94
CA ILE A 118 22.44 -11.49 -1.09
C ILE A 118 22.15 -12.55 -0.02
N LYS A 119 20.99 -12.47 0.64
CA LYS A 119 20.63 -13.43 1.69
C LYS A 119 20.38 -14.84 1.16
N LEU A 120 19.84 -14.96 -0.05
CA LEU A 120 19.68 -16.25 -0.73
C LEU A 120 21.04 -16.89 -1.07
N GLN A 121 22.06 -16.09 -1.35
CA GLN A 121 23.42 -16.58 -1.65
C GLN A 121 24.24 -16.93 -0.40
N SER A 122 23.82 -16.51 0.80
CA SER A 122 24.49 -16.82 2.08
C SER A 122 23.55 -17.43 3.13
N PRO A 123 23.02 -18.66 2.90
CA PRO A 123 22.00 -19.28 3.77
C PRO A 123 22.47 -19.57 5.19
N GLU A 124 23.78 -19.75 5.40
CA GLU A 124 24.38 -20.11 6.70
C GLU A 124 24.32 -18.98 7.75
N SER A 125 23.94 -17.76 7.33
CA SER A 125 23.82 -16.57 8.20
C SER A 125 22.38 -16.12 8.44
N ILE A 126 21.38 -16.86 7.92
CA ILE A 126 19.98 -16.45 8.07
C ILE A 126 19.55 -16.64 9.52
N ALA A 127 19.44 -15.53 10.24
CA ALA A 127 18.91 -15.51 11.59
C ALA A 127 17.50 -16.13 11.59
N THR A 128 17.27 -17.02 12.55
CA THR A 128 15.92 -17.50 12.84
C THR A 128 15.06 -16.30 13.21
N VAL A 129 13.95 -16.12 12.50
CA VAL A 129 13.03 -15.04 12.79
C VAL A 129 12.46 -15.26 14.18
N HIS A 130 12.44 -14.22 15.02
CA HIS A 130 11.80 -14.33 16.32
C HIS A 130 10.28 -14.46 16.16
N ILE A 131 9.64 -15.26 17.03
CA ILE A 131 8.18 -15.44 17.05
C ILE A 131 7.40 -14.12 17.20
N THR A 132 8.05 -13.07 17.72
CA THR A 132 7.50 -11.71 17.77
C THR A 132 7.14 -11.18 16.38
N ALA A 133 7.88 -11.54 15.33
CA ALA A 133 7.56 -11.18 13.95
C ALA A 133 6.21 -11.76 13.52
N LEU A 134 5.92 -13.00 13.91
CA LEU A 134 4.69 -13.67 13.54
C LEU A 134 3.47 -13.01 14.20
N TRP A 135 3.58 -12.66 15.48
CA TRP A 135 2.50 -11.95 16.19
C TRP A 135 2.21 -10.58 15.58
N VAL A 136 3.26 -9.83 15.20
CA VAL A 136 3.09 -8.52 14.56
C VAL A 136 2.55 -8.67 13.14
N ALA A 137 3.04 -9.64 12.35
CA ALA A 137 2.52 -9.92 11.02
C ALA A 137 1.04 -10.35 11.05
N ALA A 138 0.67 -11.22 12.00
CA ALA A 138 -0.71 -11.63 12.21
C ALA A 138 -1.59 -10.44 12.64
N GLY A 139 -1.10 -9.60 13.55
CA GLY A 139 -1.79 -8.37 13.95
C GLY A 139 -2.01 -7.41 12.77
N ALA A 140 -0.99 -7.21 11.94
CA ALA A 140 -1.08 -6.39 10.74
C ALA A 140 -2.08 -6.95 9.72
N LEU A 141 -2.06 -8.26 9.48
CA LEU A 141 -3.00 -8.93 8.58
C LEU A 141 -4.45 -8.78 9.07
N VAL A 142 -4.69 -8.97 10.37
CA VAL A 142 -6.02 -8.78 10.97
C VAL A 142 -6.46 -7.32 10.85
N ALA A 143 -5.56 -6.37 11.12
CA ALA A 143 -5.87 -4.94 11.00
C ALA A 143 -6.22 -4.55 9.56
N LYS A 144 -5.46 -5.02 8.56
CA LYS A 144 -5.74 -4.79 7.13
C LYS A 144 -7.06 -5.41 6.68
N GLU A 145 -7.37 -6.63 7.12
CA GLU A 145 -8.67 -7.28 6.84
C GLU A 145 -9.84 -6.53 7.50
N LEU A 146 -9.68 -6.05 8.73
CA LEU A 146 -10.69 -5.21 9.39
C LEU A 146 -10.89 -3.88 8.67
N LEU A 147 -9.80 -3.24 8.23
CA LEU A 147 -9.84 -2.02 7.44
C LEU A 147 -10.58 -2.24 6.12
N PHE A 148 -10.27 -3.33 5.40
CA PHE A 148 -10.99 -3.73 4.19
C PHE A 148 -12.50 -3.86 4.45
N ARG A 149 -12.90 -4.59 5.49
CA ARG A 149 -14.32 -4.77 5.84
C ARG A 149 -15.00 -3.45 6.17
N TYR A 150 -14.31 -2.58 6.89
CA TYR A 150 -14.79 -1.24 7.20
C TYR A 150 -15.01 -0.42 5.91
N MET A 151 -13.99 -0.32 5.05
CA MET A 151 -14.05 0.42 3.79
C MET A 151 -15.14 -0.13 2.87
N LEU A 152 -15.26 -1.44 2.73
CA LEU A 152 -16.30 -2.07 1.92
C LEU A 152 -17.70 -1.81 2.47
N THR A 153 -17.86 -1.81 3.79
CA THR A 153 -19.14 -1.50 4.44
C THR A 153 -19.55 -0.05 4.16
N VAL A 154 -18.61 0.89 4.28
CA VAL A 154 -18.86 2.30 3.97
C VAL A 154 -19.18 2.47 2.48
N ALA A 155 -18.38 1.86 1.59
CA ALA A 155 -18.55 1.93 0.15
C ALA A 155 -19.92 1.44 -0.33
N LYS A 156 -20.39 0.31 0.22
CA LYS A 156 -21.71 -0.26 -0.08
C LYS A 156 -22.85 0.60 0.46
N LYS A 157 -22.68 1.21 1.65
CA LYS A 157 -23.69 2.11 2.23
C LYS A 157 -23.93 3.32 1.34
N VAL A 158 -22.87 3.92 0.81
CA VAL A 158 -22.97 5.14 -0.02
C VAL A 158 -23.09 4.85 -1.52
N LYS A 159 -23.26 3.56 -1.91
CA LYS A 159 -23.40 3.08 -3.31
C LYS A 159 -22.36 3.69 -4.28
N SER A 160 -21.09 3.79 -3.85
CA SER A 160 -20.04 4.38 -4.66
C SER A 160 -19.11 3.30 -5.23
N SER A 161 -19.09 3.17 -6.56
CA SER A 161 -18.17 2.29 -7.30
C SER A 161 -16.70 2.63 -7.03
N MET A 162 -16.37 3.92 -6.94
CA MET A 162 -15.03 4.41 -6.58
C MET A 162 -14.58 3.96 -5.19
N LEU A 163 -15.45 4.05 -4.19
CA LEU A 163 -15.12 3.57 -2.83
C LEU A 163 -15.02 2.05 -2.76
N VAL A 164 -15.81 1.34 -3.56
CA VAL A 164 -15.67 -0.12 -3.68
C VAL A 164 -14.31 -0.47 -4.26
N ALA A 165 -13.85 0.23 -5.30
CA ALA A 165 -12.53 0.03 -5.87
C ALA A 165 -11.41 0.27 -4.83
N ASN A 166 -11.52 1.34 -4.04
CA ASN A 166 -10.57 1.61 -2.96
C ASN A 166 -10.55 0.51 -1.88
N ALA A 167 -11.72 -0.04 -1.52
CA ALA A 167 -11.78 -1.18 -0.61
C ALA A 167 -11.09 -2.42 -1.21
N TRP A 168 -11.27 -2.70 -2.51
CA TRP A 168 -10.58 -3.81 -3.16
C TRP A 168 -9.06 -3.60 -3.26
N HIS A 169 -8.59 -2.37 -3.37
CA HIS A 169 -7.18 -2.03 -3.27
C HIS A 169 -6.62 -2.44 -1.89
N ALA A 170 -7.24 -1.98 -0.80
CA ALA A 170 -6.85 -2.37 0.56
C ALA A 170 -6.87 -3.90 0.80
N ARG A 171 -7.74 -4.64 0.08
CA ARG A 171 -7.74 -6.10 0.11
C ARG A 171 -6.53 -6.72 -0.59
N SER A 172 -6.10 -6.12 -1.70
CA SER A 172 -4.87 -6.53 -2.39
C SER A 172 -3.67 -6.40 -1.46
N ASP A 173 -3.63 -5.34 -0.65
CA ASP A 173 -2.56 -5.11 0.33
C ASP A 173 -2.61 -6.13 1.47
N ALA A 174 -3.81 -6.48 1.94
CA ALA A 174 -3.95 -7.58 2.90
C ALA A 174 -3.45 -8.92 2.33
N ALA A 175 -3.65 -9.17 1.02
CA ALA A 175 -3.18 -10.37 0.36
C ALA A 175 -1.64 -10.40 0.22
N SER A 176 -0.99 -9.26 -0.06
CA SER A 176 0.48 -9.19 -0.09
C SER A 176 1.07 -9.41 1.31
N SER A 177 0.45 -8.87 2.36
CA SER A 177 0.84 -9.13 3.75
C SER A 177 0.64 -10.58 4.18
N LEU A 178 -0.34 -11.27 3.63
CA LEU A 178 -0.53 -12.70 3.86
C LEU A 178 0.66 -13.52 3.32
N VAL A 179 1.18 -13.16 2.13
CA VAL A 179 2.39 -13.80 1.56
C VAL A 179 3.57 -13.65 2.51
N VAL A 180 3.73 -12.48 3.12
CA VAL A 180 4.74 -12.22 4.16
C VAL A 180 4.52 -13.07 5.41
N GLY A 181 3.28 -13.14 5.90
CA GLY A 181 2.93 -13.99 7.04
C GLY A 181 3.28 -15.46 6.79
N VAL A 182 2.99 -15.99 5.60
CA VAL A 182 3.35 -17.35 5.19
C VAL A 182 4.88 -17.51 5.12
N GLY A 183 5.61 -16.52 4.62
CA GLY A 183 7.08 -16.52 4.60
C GLY A 183 7.70 -16.60 6.00
N ILE A 184 7.15 -15.85 6.95
CA ILE A 184 7.58 -15.86 8.36
C ILE A 184 7.28 -17.21 9.02
N ILE A 185 6.08 -17.77 8.82
CA ILE A 185 5.73 -19.12 9.31
C ILE A 185 6.70 -20.16 8.74
N GLY A 186 6.99 -20.07 7.44
CA GLY A 186 7.95 -20.92 6.76
C GLY A 186 9.36 -20.87 7.37
N ASN A 187 9.85 -19.65 7.66
CA ASN A 187 11.12 -19.46 8.36
C ASN A 187 11.11 -20.11 9.76
N LEU A 188 10.04 -19.92 10.53
CA LEU A 188 9.88 -20.53 11.86
C LEU A 188 9.81 -22.06 11.83
N MET A 189 9.30 -22.66 10.74
CA MET A 189 9.28 -24.12 10.54
C MET A 189 10.64 -24.70 10.10
N GLY A 190 11.69 -23.87 10.00
CA GLY A 190 13.05 -24.29 9.64
C GLY A 190 13.43 -23.97 8.19
N TYR A 191 12.52 -23.46 7.37
CA TYR A 191 12.80 -23.02 5.99
C TYR A 191 13.17 -21.54 5.97
N ALA A 192 14.36 -21.22 6.48
CA ALA A 192 14.80 -19.84 6.71
C ALA A 192 14.74 -18.95 5.45
N ILE A 193 14.87 -19.54 4.26
CA ILE A 193 14.81 -18.86 2.96
C ILE A 193 13.43 -18.28 2.61
N LEU A 194 12.34 -18.74 3.24
CA LEU A 194 10.98 -18.32 2.89
C LEU A 194 10.69 -16.86 3.26
N ASP A 195 11.31 -16.34 4.33
CA ASP A 195 11.17 -14.92 4.72
C ASP A 195 11.86 -13.98 3.72
N PRO A 196 13.12 -14.20 3.29
CA PRO A 196 13.74 -13.47 2.19
C PRO A 196 12.99 -13.59 0.86
N ILE A 197 12.41 -14.76 0.54
CA ILE A 197 11.60 -14.93 -0.67
C ILE A 197 10.35 -14.07 -0.60
N ALA A 198 9.64 -14.05 0.54
CA ALA A 198 8.49 -13.17 0.71
C ALA A 198 8.88 -11.69 0.58
N ALA A 199 10.02 -11.29 1.16
CA ALA A 199 10.58 -9.94 0.99
C ALA A 199 10.89 -9.62 -0.49
N ALA A 200 11.42 -10.58 -1.26
CA ALA A 200 11.67 -10.40 -2.68
C ALA A 200 10.37 -10.23 -3.49
N ILE A 201 9.32 -11.00 -3.18
CA ILE A 201 8.01 -10.87 -3.83
C ILE A 201 7.45 -9.45 -3.60
N VAL A 202 7.47 -8.97 -2.36
CA VAL A 202 7.02 -7.61 -2.04
C VAL A 202 7.92 -6.56 -2.70
N GLY A 203 9.24 -6.75 -2.70
CA GLY A 203 10.18 -5.87 -3.39
C GLY A 203 9.91 -5.75 -4.89
N PHE A 204 9.52 -6.85 -5.54
CA PHE A 204 9.08 -6.86 -6.94
C PHE A 204 7.79 -6.06 -7.14
N MET A 205 6.82 -6.18 -6.23
CA MET A 205 5.58 -5.39 -6.28
C MET A 205 5.86 -3.88 -6.16
N VAL A 206 6.70 -3.48 -5.21
CA VAL A 206 7.09 -2.06 -5.02
C VAL A 206 7.86 -1.54 -6.24
N THR A 207 8.77 -2.35 -6.81
CA THR A 207 9.49 -1.99 -8.04
C THR A 207 8.53 -1.78 -9.20
N ARG A 208 7.56 -2.68 -9.38
CA ARG A 208 6.53 -2.56 -10.43
C ARG A 208 5.69 -1.30 -10.24
N MET A 209 5.32 -0.97 -9.00
CA MET A 209 4.60 0.24 -8.69
C MET A 209 5.41 1.48 -9.06
N GLY A 210 6.68 1.55 -8.63
CA GLY A 210 7.57 2.65 -8.99
C GLY A 210 7.74 2.82 -10.50
N TRP A 211 7.84 1.70 -11.24
CA TRP A 211 7.87 1.74 -12.70
C TRP A 211 6.61 2.33 -13.32
N SER A 212 5.42 1.98 -12.81
CA SER A 212 4.15 2.56 -13.29
C SER A 212 4.15 4.07 -13.06
N PHE A 213 4.46 4.53 -11.84
CA PHE A 213 4.50 5.96 -11.53
C PHE A 213 5.52 6.74 -12.38
N SER A 214 6.67 6.15 -12.69
CA SER A 214 7.65 6.78 -13.57
C SER A 214 7.24 6.78 -15.05
N TRP A 215 6.46 5.79 -15.49
CA TRP A 215 6.00 5.70 -16.88
C TRP A 215 4.77 6.58 -17.14
N ASP A 216 3.92 6.74 -16.13
CA ASP A 216 2.70 7.55 -16.18
C ASP A 216 2.97 9.05 -15.94
N ALA A 217 4.20 9.43 -15.55
CA ALA A 217 4.65 10.81 -15.32
C ALA A 217 5.03 11.53 -16.62
#